data_AF-A0A498IWH5-F1
#
_entry.id   AF-A0A498IWH5-F1
#
_cell.length_a   1.000
_cell.length_b   1.000
_cell.length_c   1.000
_cell.angle_alpha   90.00
_cell.angle_beta   90.00
_cell.angle_gamma   90.00
#
_symmetry.space_group_name_H-M   'P 1'
#
loop_
_entity.id
_entity.type
_entity.pdbx_description
1 polymer ?
#
loop_
_entity_poly.entity_id
_entity_poly.type
_entity_poly.pdbx_seq_one_letter_code
_entity_poly.pdbx_strand_id
1 'polypeptide(L)'
;KSPAAKKREEEAEKLAEAATRKSEARRLADLEEKDLEKEEQAALEKNSDEVKKKQSRTVEETLPSGEKLTDAINRNNENVKYLPGIKLGKNVVADPDLENAVNGANMLVFVTPHQFMEGICGRLVGKVKADVEAISLIKGMEVKMEGPCMISTLISQQLGINCCVLMGANIANEIAVEKFSEATVGYRENKEIAQKWVQLFSTSYFIVTPIQDVEGVELCGTLKNVVAIAAGFVDGLEMGNNTKAAIMRIGLREMKAFSKMLFSSIGIVFFASNYKWQGEAQRKVLCCLLGRLCVELELEDLEDFICARHEVMKP
;
A
#
# COMPACT_ATOMS: atom_id res chain seq x y z
N LYS A 1 -3.96 -74.23 -5.63
CA LYS A 1 -4.54 -72.90 -5.98
C LYS A 1 -4.08 -72.53 -7.38
N SER A 2 -4.99 -72.09 -8.25
CA SER A 2 -4.74 -71.78 -9.68
C SER A 2 -3.64 -70.71 -9.85
N PRO A 3 -2.79 -70.77 -10.91
CA PRO A 3 -1.80 -69.73 -11.22
C PRO A 3 -2.39 -68.31 -11.30
N ALA A 4 -3.65 -68.20 -11.73
CA ALA A 4 -4.35 -66.93 -11.82
C ALA A 4 -4.71 -66.32 -10.45
N ALA A 5 -4.88 -67.15 -9.42
CA ALA A 5 -5.18 -66.69 -8.06
C ALA A 5 -3.93 -66.08 -7.40
N LYS A 6 -2.76 -66.71 -7.58
CA LYS A 6 -1.48 -66.18 -7.08
C LYS A 6 -1.11 -64.84 -7.71
N LYS A 7 -1.37 -64.68 -9.02
CA LYS A 7 -1.07 -63.44 -9.74
C LYS A 7 -1.93 -62.26 -9.28
N ARG A 8 -3.21 -62.51 -8.94
CA ARG A 8 -4.12 -61.51 -8.36
C ARG A 8 -3.73 -61.13 -6.93
N GLU A 9 -3.20 -62.08 -6.17
CA GLU A 9 -2.70 -61.85 -4.80
C GLU A 9 -1.44 -60.96 -4.83
N GLU A 10 -0.49 -61.23 -5.73
CA GLU A 10 0.69 -60.38 -5.97
C GLU A 10 0.33 -58.97 -6.48
N GLU A 11 -0.65 -58.82 -7.38
CA GLU A 11 -1.11 -57.51 -7.84
C GLU A 11 -1.78 -56.70 -6.72
N ALA A 12 -2.58 -57.35 -5.88
CA ALA A 12 -3.22 -56.71 -4.74
C ALA A 12 -2.18 -56.24 -3.70
N GLU A 13 -1.14 -57.03 -3.45
CA GLU A 13 -0.04 -56.68 -2.54
C GLU A 13 0.76 -55.47 -3.06
N LYS A 14 1.09 -55.44 -4.37
CA LYS A 14 1.76 -54.28 -5.00
C LYS A 14 0.90 -53.00 -4.96
N LEU A 15 -0.41 -53.12 -5.15
CA LEU A 15 -1.34 -52.00 -5.04
C LEU A 15 -1.44 -51.47 -3.61
N ALA A 16 -1.43 -52.36 -2.61
CA ALA A 16 -1.41 -51.99 -1.20
C ALA A 16 -0.10 -51.26 -0.83
N GLU A 17 1.05 -51.77 -1.25
CA GLU A 17 2.35 -51.10 -1.03
C GLU A 17 2.41 -49.71 -1.69
N ALA A 18 1.89 -49.56 -2.91
CA ALA A 18 1.84 -48.28 -3.60
C ALA A 18 0.93 -47.26 -2.89
N ALA A 19 -0.20 -47.70 -2.34
CA ALA A 19 -1.10 -46.86 -1.57
C ALA A 19 -0.45 -46.38 -0.26
N THR A 20 0.27 -47.26 0.44
CA THR A 20 1.01 -46.92 1.66
C THR A 20 2.10 -45.88 1.38
N ARG A 21 2.92 -46.08 0.34
CA ARG A 21 3.95 -45.10 -0.08
C ARG A 21 3.38 -43.73 -0.42
N LYS A 22 2.22 -43.69 -1.10
CA LYS A 22 1.54 -42.43 -1.44
C LYS A 22 1.00 -41.70 -0.21
N SER A 23 0.57 -42.44 0.81
CA SER A 23 0.12 -41.88 2.09
C SER A 23 1.29 -41.30 2.92
N GLU A 24 2.44 -41.99 2.93
CA GLU A 24 3.65 -41.51 3.60
C GLU A 24 4.22 -40.27 2.92
N ALA A 25 4.25 -40.23 1.58
CA ALA A 25 4.69 -39.07 0.83
C ALA A 25 3.81 -37.83 1.08
N ARG A 26 2.49 -38.00 1.21
CA ARG A 26 1.58 -36.90 1.61
C ARG A 26 1.86 -36.41 3.03
N ARG A 27 2.06 -37.34 3.96
CA ARG A 27 2.37 -36.99 5.35
C ARG A 27 3.70 -36.25 5.49
N LEU A 28 4.71 -36.58 4.67
CA LEU A 28 5.99 -35.88 4.62
C LEU A 28 5.83 -34.47 4.04
N ALA A 29 5.05 -34.31 2.96
CA ALA A 29 4.76 -32.98 2.40
C ALA A 29 4.01 -32.08 3.41
N ASP A 30 3.02 -32.62 4.13
CA ASP A 30 2.30 -31.89 5.18
C ASP A 30 3.20 -31.49 6.37
N LEU A 31 4.28 -32.24 6.61
CA LEU A 31 5.27 -31.92 7.66
C LEU A 31 6.23 -30.82 7.18
N GLU A 32 6.71 -30.90 5.95
CA GLU A 32 7.55 -29.86 5.33
C GLU A 32 6.81 -28.51 5.25
N GLU A 33 5.53 -28.52 4.86
CA GLU A 33 4.70 -27.31 4.81
C GLU A 33 4.55 -26.67 6.20
N LYS A 34 4.33 -27.48 7.24
CA LYS A 34 4.25 -26.99 8.64
C LYS A 34 5.57 -26.47 9.19
N ASP A 35 6.69 -27.05 8.76
CA ASP A 35 8.00 -26.59 9.19
C ASP A 35 8.36 -25.26 8.49
N LEU A 36 7.99 -25.09 7.21
CA LEU A 36 8.06 -23.82 6.49
C LEU A 36 7.20 -22.73 7.15
N GLU A 37 5.95 -23.03 7.51
CA GLU A 37 5.07 -22.08 8.21
C GLU A 37 5.64 -21.62 9.55
N LYS A 38 6.26 -22.53 10.33
CA LYS A 38 6.92 -22.19 11.59
C LYS A 38 8.16 -21.34 11.40
N GLU A 39 8.97 -21.62 10.39
CA GLU A 39 10.15 -20.81 10.06
C GLU A 39 9.74 -19.40 9.64
N GLU A 40 8.68 -19.26 8.85
CA GLU A 40 8.12 -17.98 8.44
C GLU A 40 7.57 -17.19 9.65
N GLN A 41 6.83 -17.84 10.55
CA GLN A 41 6.37 -17.23 11.81
C GLN A 41 7.54 -16.78 12.70
N ALA A 42 8.57 -17.61 12.87
CA ALA A 42 9.74 -17.25 13.66
C ALA A 42 10.54 -16.09 13.02
N ALA A 43 10.59 -16.03 11.69
CA ALA A 43 11.20 -14.91 10.96
C ALA A 43 10.38 -13.61 11.15
N LEU A 44 9.05 -13.69 11.08
CA LEU A 44 8.14 -12.56 11.33
C LEU A 44 8.24 -12.05 12.77
N GLU A 45 8.33 -12.94 13.77
CA GLU A 45 8.51 -12.58 15.18
C GLU A 45 9.86 -11.90 15.44
N LYS A 46 10.96 -12.46 14.92
CA LYS A 46 12.29 -11.82 15.02
C LYS A 46 12.32 -10.43 14.39
N ASN A 47 11.69 -10.28 13.22
CA ASN A 47 11.62 -9.00 12.53
C ASN A 47 10.73 -8.02 13.31
N SER A 48 9.63 -8.49 13.91
CA SER A 48 8.78 -7.70 14.81
C SER A 48 9.56 -7.21 16.03
N ASP A 49 10.40 -8.04 16.64
CA ASP A 49 11.19 -7.67 17.82
C ASP A 49 12.33 -6.69 17.49
N GLU A 50 13.00 -6.84 16.35
CA GLU A 50 13.98 -5.84 15.88
C GLU A 50 13.30 -4.50 15.52
N VAL A 51 12.12 -4.56 14.90
CA VAL A 51 11.31 -3.39 14.58
C VAL A 51 10.81 -2.71 15.87
N LYS A 52 10.36 -3.46 16.88
CA LYS A 52 10.00 -2.94 18.22
C LYS A 52 11.19 -2.28 18.92
N LYS A 53 12.37 -2.89 18.83
CA LYS A 53 13.61 -2.34 19.40
C LYS A 53 14.06 -1.05 18.69
N LYS A 54 13.75 -0.90 17.39
CA LYS A 54 13.90 0.37 16.64
C LYS A 54 12.78 1.38 16.92
N GLN A 55 11.53 0.93 17.09
CA GLN A 55 10.34 1.77 17.36
C GLN A 55 10.45 2.52 18.70
N SER A 56 11.08 1.92 19.72
CA SER A 56 11.17 2.50 21.07
C SER A 56 12.14 3.69 21.20
N ARG A 57 12.95 4.01 20.18
CA ARG A 57 13.81 5.19 20.20
C ARG A 57 13.47 6.08 19.03
N THR A 58 12.90 7.25 19.32
CA THR A 58 13.09 8.43 18.47
C THR A 58 14.58 8.77 18.56
N VAL A 59 15.42 8.03 17.81
CA VAL A 59 16.85 8.28 17.75
C VAL A 59 16.99 9.56 16.95
N GLU A 60 17.35 10.63 17.64
CA GLU A 60 17.81 11.86 17.02
C GLU A 60 18.96 11.49 16.07
N GLU A 61 18.69 11.60 14.76
CA GLU A 61 19.57 11.04 13.76
C GLU A 61 20.76 11.96 13.52
N THR A 62 21.96 11.39 13.52
CA THR A 62 23.22 12.12 13.33
C THR A 62 23.82 11.81 11.97
N LEU A 63 24.28 12.84 11.27
CA LEU A 63 25.04 12.72 10.03
C LEU A 63 26.43 12.12 10.29
N PRO A 64 27.12 11.58 9.27
CA PRO A 64 28.49 11.09 9.41
C PRO A 64 29.49 12.14 9.95
N SER A 65 29.17 13.42 9.81
CA SER A 65 29.93 14.56 10.36
C SER A 65 29.78 14.75 11.88
N GLY A 66 28.86 14.04 12.54
CA GLY A 66 28.54 14.23 13.95
C GLY A 66 27.46 15.30 14.22
N GLU A 67 26.98 16.00 13.18
CA GLU A 67 25.91 16.99 13.29
C GLU A 67 24.52 16.32 13.32
N LYS A 68 23.58 16.86 14.10
CA LYS A 68 22.19 16.41 14.10
C LYS A 68 21.52 16.71 12.76
N LEU A 69 20.76 15.76 12.23
CA LEU A 69 20.07 15.92 10.95
C LEU A 69 19.07 17.09 10.98
N THR A 70 18.39 17.30 12.11
CA THR A 70 17.46 18.43 12.31
C THR A 70 18.15 19.78 12.17
N ASP A 71 19.33 19.93 12.77
CA ASP A 71 20.11 21.17 12.70
C ASP A 71 20.59 21.44 11.26
N ALA A 72 21.04 20.39 10.57
CA ALA A 72 21.41 20.47 9.17
C ALA A 72 20.23 20.86 8.27
N ILE A 73 19.04 20.28 8.50
CA ILE A 73 17.81 20.63 7.76
C ILE A 73 17.44 22.10 7.99
N ASN A 74 17.40 22.55 9.25
CA ASN A 74 17.02 23.91 9.61
C ASN A 74 18.00 24.96 9.07
N ARG A 75 19.30 24.64 9.06
CA ARG A 75 20.35 25.54 8.53
C ARG A 75 20.33 25.62 7.01
N ASN A 76 20.16 24.48 6.33
CA ASN A 76 20.37 24.39 4.88
C ASN A 76 19.06 24.36 4.07
N ASN A 77 17.91 24.33 4.77
CA ASN A 77 16.58 24.03 4.23
C ASN A 77 16.60 22.83 3.29
N GLU A 78 17.25 21.73 3.70
CA GLU A 78 17.44 20.55 2.86
C GLU A 78 17.61 19.30 3.71
N ASN A 79 16.87 18.24 3.35
CA ASN A 79 17.08 16.92 3.94
C ASN A 79 18.11 16.14 3.12
N VAL A 80 19.38 16.39 3.39
CA VAL A 80 20.54 15.84 2.65
C VAL A 80 20.59 14.31 2.63
N LYS A 81 19.89 13.64 3.55
CA LYS A 81 19.88 12.17 3.65
C LYS A 81 18.75 11.55 2.83
N TYR A 82 17.53 12.06 2.97
CA TYR A 82 16.32 11.43 2.42
C TYR A 82 15.82 12.08 1.13
N LEU A 83 16.19 13.33 0.87
CA LEU A 83 15.83 14.05 -0.36
C LEU A 83 16.98 14.99 -0.78
N PRO A 84 18.14 14.43 -1.16
CA PRO A 84 19.33 15.23 -1.50
C PRO A 84 19.10 16.08 -2.75
N GLY A 85 19.62 17.31 -2.73
CA GLY A 85 19.57 18.24 -3.85
C GLY A 85 18.28 19.05 -3.98
N ILE A 86 17.29 18.85 -3.09
CA ILE A 86 16.02 19.57 -3.11
C ILE A 86 15.93 20.53 -1.92
N LYS A 87 15.70 21.82 -2.22
CA LYS A 87 15.48 22.83 -1.19
C LYS A 87 14.03 22.82 -0.70
N LEU A 88 13.88 22.67 0.60
CA LEU A 88 12.63 22.85 1.33
C LEU A 88 12.30 24.34 1.43
N GLY A 89 11.02 24.66 1.62
CA GLY A 89 10.58 26.03 1.87
C GLY A 89 11.24 26.61 3.13
N LYS A 90 11.50 27.92 3.14
CA LYS A 90 12.09 28.62 4.29
C LYS A 90 11.23 28.58 5.56
N ASN A 91 9.96 28.25 5.40
CA ASN A 91 8.97 28.07 6.46
C ASN A 91 8.91 26.63 7.00
N VAL A 92 9.77 25.73 6.53
CA VAL A 92 9.86 24.36 7.05
C VAL A 92 10.88 24.30 8.18
N VAL A 93 10.45 23.82 9.34
CA VAL A 93 11.28 23.63 10.53
C VAL A 93 11.26 22.15 10.90
N ALA A 94 12.44 21.56 11.07
CA ALA A 94 12.64 20.21 11.57
C ALA A 94 12.76 20.23 13.10
N ASP A 95 11.88 19.51 13.78
CA ASP A 95 11.87 19.37 15.23
C ASP A 95 12.07 17.89 15.62
N PRO A 96 13.08 17.54 16.43
CA PRO A 96 13.28 16.17 16.89
C PRO A 96 12.26 15.74 17.96
N ASP A 97 11.59 16.68 18.64
CA ASP A 97 10.60 16.40 19.66
C ASP A 97 9.19 16.34 19.06
N LEU A 98 8.62 15.14 19.03
CA LEU A 98 7.30 14.89 18.47
C LEU A 98 6.19 15.70 19.18
N GLU A 99 6.31 15.93 20.50
CA GLU A 99 5.28 16.61 21.27
C GLU A 99 5.28 18.11 20.98
N ASN A 100 6.48 18.70 20.88
CA ASN A 100 6.65 20.07 20.45
C ASN A 100 6.16 20.28 19.01
N ALA A 101 6.46 19.33 18.11
CA ALA A 101 6.05 19.39 16.71
C ALA A 101 4.52 19.38 16.51
N VAL A 102 3.77 18.67 17.37
CA VAL A 102 2.29 18.66 17.30
C VAL A 102 1.63 19.75 18.13
N ASN A 103 2.37 20.37 19.04
CA ASN A 103 1.81 21.35 19.96
C ASN A 103 1.25 22.55 19.19
N GLY A 104 -0.02 22.86 19.42
CA GLY A 104 -0.69 23.97 18.75
C GLY A 104 -1.17 23.67 17.32
N ALA A 105 -0.84 22.52 16.72
CA ALA A 105 -1.19 22.20 15.35
C ALA A 105 -2.72 22.10 15.12
N ASN A 106 -3.17 22.56 13.95
CA ASN A 106 -4.55 22.46 13.48
C ASN A 106 -4.73 21.38 12.40
N MET A 107 -3.66 21.04 11.69
CA MET A 107 -3.64 20.06 10.61
C MET A 107 -2.39 19.18 10.76
N LEU A 108 -2.57 17.86 10.86
CA LEU A 108 -1.49 16.89 11.05
C LEU A 108 -1.35 16.00 9.82
N VAL A 109 -0.14 15.92 9.28
CA VAL A 109 0.20 15.07 8.13
C VAL A 109 1.03 13.88 8.61
N PHE A 110 0.45 12.69 8.56
CA PHE A 110 1.13 11.45 8.90
C PHE A 110 1.78 10.85 7.65
N VAL A 111 3.12 10.83 7.62
CA VAL A 111 3.93 10.37 6.48
C VAL A 111 5.17 9.58 6.94
N THR A 112 4.96 8.68 7.91
CA THR A 112 6.00 7.78 8.41
C THR A 112 5.79 6.36 7.91
N PRO A 113 6.80 5.48 7.90
CA PRO A 113 6.59 4.07 7.61
C PRO A 113 5.53 3.46 8.55
N HIS A 114 4.59 2.70 8.00
CA HIS A 114 3.38 2.23 8.72
C HIS A 114 3.69 1.50 10.02
N GLN A 115 4.79 0.74 10.05
CA GLN A 115 5.25 0.02 11.24
C GLN A 115 5.44 0.92 12.47
N PHE A 116 5.74 2.22 12.31
CA PHE A 116 5.97 3.10 13.46
C PHE A 116 4.68 3.72 14.03
N MET A 117 3.53 3.52 13.37
CA MET A 117 2.34 4.31 13.71
C MET A 117 1.75 4.02 15.07
N GLU A 118 1.74 2.77 15.52
CA GLU A 118 1.19 2.45 16.84
C GLU A 118 1.99 3.14 17.96
N GLY A 119 3.33 3.17 17.84
CA GLY A 119 4.19 3.88 18.78
C GLY A 119 4.05 5.41 18.71
N ILE A 120 3.91 5.98 17.51
CA ILE A 120 3.70 7.42 17.32
C ILE A 120 2.37 7.84 17.91
N CYS A 121 1.27 7.17 17.55
CA CYS A 121 -0.06 7.47 18.07
C CYS A 121 -0.09 7.31 19.60
N GLY A 122 0.52 6.26 20.16
CA GLY A 122 0.63 6.07 21.60
C GLY A 122 1.28 7.24 22.35
N ARG A 123 2.29 7.90 21.75
CA ARG A 123 2.93 9.10 22.33
C ARG A 123 2.08 10.36 22.23
N LEU A 124 1.19 10.43 21.24
CA LEU A 124 0.35 11.57 20.91
C LEU A 124 -0.99 11.58 21.66
N VAL A 125 -1.39 10.46 22.27
CA VAL A 125 -2.63 10.35 23.06
C VAL A 125 -2.67 11.47 24.13
N GLY A 126 -3.74 12.26 24.11
CA GLY A 126 -3.96 13.36 25.04
C GLY A 126 -3.10 14.61 24.81
N LYS A 127 -2.28 14.65 23.76
CA LYS A 127 -1.40 15.80 23.42
C LYS A 127 -1.82 16.53 22.15
N VAL A 128 -2.75 15.96 21.39
CA VAL A 128 -3.35 16.58 20.22
C VAL A 128 -4.63 17.33 20.61
N LYS A 129 -4.91 18.44 19.92
CA LYS A 129 -6.18 19.16 20.08
C LYS A 129 -7.34 18.31 19.56
N ALA A 130 -8.51 18.43 20.18
CA ALA A 130 -9.69 17.66 19.77
C ALA A 130 -10.26 18.05 18.40
N ASP A 131 -10.02 19.29 17.96
CA ASP A 131 -10.48 19.86 16.68
C ASP A 131 -9.42 19.78 15.57
N VAL A 132 -8.32 19.05 15.80
CA VAL A 132 -7.26 18.88 14.82
C VAL A 132 -7.72 17.95 13.69
N GLU A 133 -7.36 18.30 12.47
CA GLU A 133 -7.62 17.45 11.31
C GLU A 133 -6.37 16.67 10.94
N ALA A 134 -6.49 15.35 10.76
CA ALA A 134 -5.39 14.51 10.30
C ALA A 134 -5.53 14.11 8.83
N ILE A 135 -4.41 13.87 8.17
CA ILE A 135 -4.33 13.18 6.89
C ILE A 135 -3.19 12.17 6.89
N SER A 136 -3.45 10.95 6.41
CA SER A 136 -2.44 9.90 6.25
C SER A 136 -2.01 9.78 4.78
N LEU A 137 -0.69 9.83 4.54
CA LEU A 137 -0.05 9.53 3.26
C LEU A 137 0.61 8.14 3.28
N ILE A 138 0.35 7.37 4.34
CA ILE A 138 1.02 6.11 4.62
C ILE A 138 0.40 5.02 3.76
N LYS A 139 1.24 4.37 2.94
CA LYS A 139 0.84 3.22 2.12
C LYS A 139 1.14 1.94 2.90
N GLY A 140 0.10 1.27 3.36
CA GLY A 140 0.21 0.09 4.22
C GLY A 140 -1.07 -0.17 4.99
N MET A 141 -1.18 -1.37 5.53
CA MET A 141 -2.21 -1.74 6.49
C MET A 141 -1.54 -2.51 7.63
N GLU A 142 -2.14 -2.47 8.80
CA GLU A 142 -1.72 -3.27 9.94
C GLU A 142 -2.54 -4.57 9.94
N VAL A 143 -1.90 -5.72 10.15
CA VAL A 143 -2.61 -7.01 10.23
C VAL A 143 -2.62 -7.43 11.69
N LYS A 144 -3.80 -7.34 12.32
CA LYS A 144 -4.03 -7.80 13.70
C LYS A 144 -4.77 -9.13 13.69
N MET A 145 -4.90 -9.78 14.86
CA MET A 145 -5.63 -11.04 14.98
C MET A 145 -7.11 -10.90 14.60
N GLU A 146 -7.66 -9.70 14.78
CA GLU A 146 -9.04 -9.34 14.45
C GLU A 146 -9.25 -9.04 12.96
N GLY A 147 -8.16 -8.93 12.19
CA GLY A 147 -8.17 -8.65 10.76
C GLY A 147 -7.30 -7.44 10.35
N PRO A 148 -7.34 -7.07 9.06
CA PRO A 148 -6.62 -5.91 8.56
C PRO A 148 -7.23 -4.61 9.08
N CYS A 149 -6.38 -3.75 9.65
CA CYS A 149 -6.71 -2.42 10.12
C CYS A 149 -6.03 -1.38 9.23
N MET A 150 -6.82 -0.42 8.75
CA MET A 150 -6.32 0.70 7.96
C MET A 150 -5.61 1.71 8.85
N ILE A 151 -4.55 2.35 8.36
CA ILE A 151 -3.75 3.30 9.15
C ILE A 151 -4.57 4.54 9.51
N SER A 152 -5.42 5.03 8.59
CA SER A 152 -6.37 6.10 8.90
C SER A 152 -7.30 5.76 10.06
N THR A 153 -7.77 4.50 10.11
CA THR A 153 -8.67 4.00 11.16
C THR A 153 -7.91 3.86 12.49
N LEU A 154 -6.68 3.36 12.46
CA LEU A 154 -5.79 3.31 13.62
C LEU A 154 -5.60 4.71 14.23
N ILE A 155 -5.27 5.72 13.40
CA ILE A 155 -5.09 7.11 13.84
C ILE A 155 -6.37 7.64 14.47
N SER A 156 -7.52 7.49 13.79
CA SER A 156 -8.80 7.97 14.30
C SER A 156 -9.22 7.30 15.60
N GLN A 157 -9.02 6.00 15.74
CA GLN A 157 -9.37 5.26 16.96
C GLN A 157 -8.48 5.61 18.14
N GLN A 158 -7.17 5.75 17.94
CA GLN A 158 -6.23 6.01 19.04
C GLN A 158 -6.21 7.47 19.48
N LEU A 159 -6.35 8.41 18.54
CA LEU A 159 -6.26 9.84 18.84
C LEU A 159 -7.62 10.52 19.00
N GLY A 160 -8.71 9.87 18.57
CA GLY A 160 -10.06 10.44 18.65
C GLY A 160 -10.30 11.61 17.69
N ILE A 161 -9.59 11.64 16.56
CA ILE A 161 -9.61 12.74 15.57
C ILE A 161 -10.03 12.23 14.19
N ASN A 162 -10.57 13.12 13.35
CA ASN A 162 -10.87 12.77 11.97
C ASN A 162 -9.57 12.61 11.17
N CYS A 163 -9.51 11.57 10.32
CA CYS A 163 -8.35 11.28 9.49
C CYS A 163 -8.75 11.06 8.03
N CYS A 164 -8.35 12.00 7.17
CA CYS A 164 -8.38 11.84 5.72
C CYS A 164 -7.20 10.99 5.24
N VAL A 165 -7.18 10.62 3.96
CA VAL A 165 -6.03 9.96 3.33
C VAL A 165 -5.63 10.68 2.06
N LEU A 166 -4.35 10.68 1.71
CA LEU A 166 -3.88 11.14 0.40
C LEU A 166 -3.09 10.02 -0.26
N MET A 167 -3.63 9.50 -1.37
CA MET A 167 -3.02 8.43 -2.16
C MET A 167 -2.88 8.87 -3.61
N GLY A 168 -1.86 8.35 -4.27
CA GLY A 168 -1.56 8.75 -5.64
C GLY A 168 -0.34 8.04 -6.21
N ALA A 169 -0.12 8.28 -7.50
CA ALA A 169 1.04 7.94 -8.31
C ALA A 169 2.30 8.73 -7.91
N ASN A 170 2.59 8.80 -6.62
CA ASN A 170 3.48 9.82 -6.09
C ASN A 170 4.89 9.24 -5.93
N ILE A 171 5.73 9.40 -6.96
CA ILE A 171 7.18 9.19 -6.82
C ILE A 171 7.78 10.47 -6.24
N ALA A 172 8.23 10.40 -4.99
CA ALA A 172 8.66 11.57 -4.22
C ALA A 172 9.70 12.43 -4.98
N ASN A 173 10.70 11.79 -5.59
CA ASN A 173 11.75 12.49 -6.33
C ASN A 173 11.23 13.23 -7.56
N GLU A 174 10.19 12.73 -8.23
CA GLU A 174 9.63 13.38 -9.43
C GLU A 174 8.80 14.60 -9.06
N ILE A 175 7.96 14.46 -8.03
CA ILE A 175 7.18 15.58 -7.49
C ILE A 175 8.12 16.66 -6.92
N ALA A 176 9.22 16.26 -6.27
CA ALA A 176 10.20 17.18 -5.71
C ALA A 176 10.94 18.02 -6.77
N VAL A 177 11.03 17.54 -8.01
CA VAL A 177 11.55 18.31 -9.16
C VAL A 177 10.43 18.88 -10.04
N GLU A 178 9.24 19.05 -9.45
CA GLU A 178 8.08 19.73 -10.04
C GLU A 178 7.55 19.08 -11.33
N LYS A 179 7.77 17.78 -11.52
CA LYS A 179 7.12 17.03 -12.59
C LYS A 179 5.65 16.84 -12.29
N PHE A 180 4.85 16.89 -13.35
CA PHE A 180 3.41 16.68 -13.28
C PHE A 180 3.06 15.35 -12.60
N SER A 181 2.16 15.41 -11.62
CA SER A 181 1.63 14.26 -10.91
C SER A 181 0.23 14.57 -10.36
N GLU A 182 -0.53 13.53 -10.06
CA GLU A 182 -1.89 13.64 -9.53
C GLU A 182 -2.05 12.79 -8.27
N ALA A 183 -2.87 13.28 -7.34
CA ALA A 183 -3.24 12.55 -6.14
C ALA A 183 -4.72 12.72 -5.79
N THR A 184 -5.21 11.82 -4.97
CA THR A 184 -6.58 11.80 -4.47
C THR A 184 -6.58 11.92 -2.95
N VAL A 185 -7.43 12.81 -2.44
CA VAL A 185 -7.75 12.90 -1.02
C VAL A 185 -9.03 12.12 -0.74
N GLY A 186 -8.93 11.04 0.04
CA GLY A 186 -10.09 10.31 0.55
C GLY A 186 -10.63 10.98 1.82
N TYR A 187 -11.95 11.16 1.89
CA TYR A 187 -12.65 11.68 3.07
C TYR A 187 -13.97 10.94 3.34
N ARG A 188 -14.46 11.03 4.58
CA ARG A 188 -15.71 10.37 5.01
C ARG A 188 -16.93 11.27 4.80
N GLU A 189 -17.16 12.21 5.71
CA GLU A 189 -18.39 13.00 5.71
C GLU A 189 -18.13 14.47 5.39
N ASN A 190 -17.06 15.04 5.95
CA ASN A 190 -16.80 16.47 5.84
C ASN A 190 -16.02 16.83 4.57
N LYS A 191 -16.74 17.22 3.53
CA LYS A 191 -16.18 17.69 2.26
C LYS A 191 -15.39 18.99 2.38
N GLU A 192 -15.75 19.87 3.32
CA GLU A 192 -15.08 21.16 3.51
C GLU A 192 -13.66 20.96 4.04
N ILE A 193 -13.46 20.00 4.95
CA ILE A 193 -12.14 19.58 5.41
C ILE A 193 -11.33 19.00 4.24
N ALA A 194 -11.94 18.15 3.41
CA ALA A 194 -11.28 17.61 2.23
C ALA A 194 -10.83 18.71 1.25
N GLN A 195 -11.65 19.76 1.08
CA GLN A 195 -11.28 20.92 0.25
C GLN A 195 -10.11 21.71 0.84
N LYS A 196 -10.02 21.86 2.17
CA LYS A 196 -8.84 22.46 2.83
C LYS A 196 -7.57 21.66 2.55
N TRP A 197 -7.64 20.32 2.63
CA TRP A 197 -6.52 19.46 2.26
C TRP A 197 -6.13 19.59 0.78
N VAL A 198 -7.12 19.61 -0.11
CA VAL A 198 -6.89 19.84 -1.55
C VAL A 198 -6.20 21.18 -1.78
N GLN A 199 -6.65 22.25 -1.12
CA GLN A 199 -6.03 23.56 -1.23
C GLN A 199 -4.60 23.58 -0.68
N LEU A 200 -4.34 22.85 0.42
CA LEU A 200 -3.02 22.78 1.05
C LEU A 200 -2.01 22.02 0.17
N PHE A 201 -2.43 20.94 -0.49
CA PHE A 201 -1.52 20.09 -1.27
C PHE A 201 -1.45 20.46 -2.76
N SER A 202 -2.49 21.09 -3.35
CA SER A 202 -2.50 21.36 -4.79
C SER A 202 -1.47 22.42 -5.18
N THR A 203 -0.70 22.12 -6.22
CA THR A 203 0.22 23.05 -6.89
C THR A 203 -0.04 23.06 -8.40
N SER A 204 0.75 23.82 -9.17
CA SER A 204 0.65 23.79 -10.65
C SER A 204 1.06 22.45 -11.27
N TYR A 205 1.88 21.66 -10.57
CA TYR A 205 2.40 20.37 -11.03
C TYR A 205 1.86 19.19 -10.22
N PHE A 206 1.21 19.42 -9.09
CA PHE A 206 0.63 18.38 -8.25
C PHE A 206 -0.87 18.63 -8.07
N ILE A 207 -1.69 17.93 -8.85
CA ILE A 207 -3.14 18.14 -8.89
C ILE A 207 -3.83 17.19 -7.92
N VAL A 208 -4.60 17.74 -6.98
CA VAL A 208 -5.25 16.95 -5.93
C VAL A 208 -6.77 17.00 -6.08
N THR A 209 -7.43 15.84 -6.04
CA THR A 209 -8.90 15.74 -6.12
C THR A 209 -9.51 15.07 -4.89
N PRO A 210 -10.61 15.60 -4.32
CA PRO A 210 -11.27 14.94 -3.19
C PRO A 210 -12.25 13.85 -3.66
N ILE A 211 -12.25 12.70 -2.99
CA ILE A 211 -13.18 11.58 -3.18
C ILE A 211 -13.74 11.13 -1.82
N GLN A 212 -15.05 10.89 -1.77
CA GLN A 212 -15.76 10.47 -0.56
C GLN A 212 -15.66 8.95 -0.34
N ASP A 213 -14.44 8.43 -0.19
CA ASP A 213 -14.15 7.02 0.06
C ASP A 213 -12.75 6.86 0.66
N VAL A 214 -12.62 6.87 2.00
CA VAL A 214 -11.31 6.74 2.66
C VAL A 214 -10.75 5.34 2.45
N GLU A 215 -11.56 4.32 2.72
CA GLU A 215 -11.17 2.92 2.65
C GLU A 215 -10.73 2.51 1.25
N GLY A 216 -11.50 2.90 0.22
CA GLY A 216 -11.17 2.62 -1.18
C GLY A 216 -9.84 3.26 -1.59
N VAL A 217 -9.67 4.56 -1.28
CA VAL A 217 -8.45 5.30 -1.64
C VAL A 217 -7.21 4.72 -0.95
N GLU A 218 -7.29 4.44 0.35
CA GLU A 218 -6.16 3.93 1.16
C GLU A 218 -5.78 2.49 0.80
N LEU A 219 -6.76 1.61 0.55
CA LEU A 219 -6.49 0.24 0.11
C LEU A 219 -5.81 0.21 -1.25
N CYS A 220 -6.22 1.08 -2.18
CA CYS A 220 -5.56 1.14 -3.48
C CYS A 220 -4.11 1.59 -3.37
N GLY A 221 -3.83 2.55 -2.49
CA GLY A 221 -2.46 2.95 -2.16
C GLY A 221 -1.62 1.81 -1.58
N THR A 222 -2.24 0.92 -0.82
CA THR A 222 -1.61 -0.23 -0.16
C THR A 222 -1.36 -1.40 -1.12
N LEU A 223 -2.41 -1.85 -1.82
CA LEU A 223 -2.37 -3.06 -2.64
C LEU A 223 -1.60 -2.88 -3.96
N LYS A 224 -1.49 -1.65 -4.48
CA LYS A 224 -0.76 -1.39 -5.75
C LYS A 224 0.69 -1.89 -5.70
N ASN A 225 1.31 -1.92 -4.52
CA ASN A 225 2.71 -2.36 -4.38
C ASN A 225 2.85 -3.86 -4.64
N VAL A 226 1.82 -4.66 -4.32
CA VAL A 226 1.77 -6.10 -4.63
C VAL A 226 1.71 -6.29 -6.15
N VAL A 227 0.85 -5.54 -6.83
CA VAL A 227 0.74 -5.57 -8.30
C VAL A 227 2.04 -5.07 -8.97
N ALA A 228 2.70 -4.07 -8.38
CA ALA A 228 3.97 -3.56 -8.87
C ALA A 228 5.11 -4.58 -8.79
N ILE A 229 5.16 -5.39 -7.73
CA ILE A 229 6.13 -6.50 -7.61
C ILE A 229 5.86 -7.54 -8.69
N ALA A 230 4.60 -7.92 -8.89
CA ALA A 230 4.22 -8.86 -9.94
C ALA A 230 4.59 -8.34 -11.33
N ALA A 231 4.37 -7.06 -11.62
CA ALA A 231 4.80 -6.43 -12.87
C ALA A 231 6.34 -6.43 -13.00
N GLY A 232 7.07 -6.18 -11.91
CA GLY A 232 8.53 -6.27 -11.89
C GLY A 232 9.07 -7.67 -12.17
N PHE A 233 8.36 -8.74 -11.78
CA PHE A 233 8.71 -10.10 -12.19
C PHE A 233 8.52 -10.33 -13.69
N VAL A 234 7.47 -9.76 -14.29
CA VAL A 234 7.26 -9.82 -15.74
C VAL A 234 8.40 -9.11 -16.48
N ASP A 235 8.81 -7.94 -15.98
CA ASP A 235 9.93 -7.17 -16.53
C ASP A 235 11.25 -7.97 -16.41
N GLY A 236 11.52 -8.54 -15.23
CA GLY A 236 12.72 -9.35 -14.99
C GLY A 236 12.76 -10.68 -15.75
N LEU A 237 11.60 -11.20 -16.17
CA LEU A 237 11.47 -12.39 -17.03
C LEU A 237 11.39 -12.03 -18.53
N GLU A 238 11.52 -10.75 -18.89
CA GLU A 238 11.50 -10.25 -20.27
C GLU A 238 10.25 -10.68 -21.07
N MET A 239 9.10 -10.84 -20.41
CA MET A 239 7.88 -11.39 -21.05
C MET A 239 7.10 -10.37 -21.89
N GLY A 240 7.58 -9.13 -21.99
CA GLY A 240 7.04 -8.07 -22.81
C GLY A 240 5.79 -7.35 -22.25
N ASN A 241 5.44 -6.24 -22.91
CA ASN A 241 4.42 -5.28 -22.46
C ASN A 241 3.00 -5.88 -22.40
N ASN A 242 2.65 -6.79 -23.31
CA ASN A 242 1.33 -7.44 -23.31
C ASN A 242 1.10 -8.27 -22.04
N THR A 243 2.14 -9.00 -21.60
CA THR A 243 2.09 -9.79 -20.36
C THR A 243 1.99 -8.86 -19.14
N LYS A 244 2.75 -7.75 -19.15
CA LYS A 244 2.73 -6.73 -18.09
C LYS A 244 1.33 -6.15 -17.94
N ALA A 245 0.72 -5.70 -19.05
CA ALA A 245 -0.65 -5.19 -19.08
C ALA A 245 -1.68 -6.23 -18.60
N ALA A 246 -1.50 -7.51 -18.96
CA ALA A 246 -2.38 -8.58 -18.49
C ALA A 246 -2.30 -8.77 -16.96
N ILE A 247 -1.11 -8.78 -16.38
CA ILE A 247 -0.89 -8.86 -14.92
C ILE A 247 -1.48 -7.64 -14.23
N MET A 248 -1.28 -6.44 -14.76
CA MET A 248 -1.88 -5.21 -14.22
C MET A 248 -3.40 -5.28 -14.16
N ARG A 249 -4.03 -5.75 -15.24
CA ARG A 249 -5.49 -5.91 -15.32
C ARG A 249 -6.00 -6.95 -14.33
N ILE A 250 -5.29 -8.06 -14.16
CA ILE A 250 -5.63 -9.10 -13.17
C ILE A 250 -5.50 -8.53 -11.76
N GLY A 251 -4.37 -7.88 -11.46
CA GLY A 251 -4.13 -7.22 -10.18
C GLY A 251 -5.22 -6.21 -9.82
N LEU A 252 -5.66 -5.37 -10.77
CA LEU A 252 -6.75 -4.42 -10.53
C LEU A 252 -8.08 -5.12 -10.19
N ARG A 253 -8.37 -6.25 -10.85
CA ARG A 253 -9.58 -7.05 -10.58
C ARG A 253 -9.52 -7.67 -9.18
N GLU A 254 -8.37 -8.20 -8.80
CA GLU A 254 -8.14 -8.79 -7.48
C GLU A 254 -8.20 -7.73 -6.38
N MET A 255 -7.59 -6.56 -6.60
CA MET A 255 -7.69 -5.41 -5.69
C MET A 255 -9.15 -5.04 -5.45
N LYS A 256 -9.95 -4.92 -6.51
CA LYS A 256 -11.39 -4.64 -6.38
C LYS A 256 -12.12 -5.72 -5.58
N ALA A 257 -11.85 -6.99 -5.87
CA ALA A 257 -12.50 -8.11 -5.19
C ALA A 257 -12.12 -8.16 -3.70
N PHE A 258 -10.83 -7.99 -3.39
CA PHE A 258 -10.28 -7.98 -2.06
C PHE A 258 -10.81 -6.79 -1.24
N SER A 259 -10.83 -5.59 -1.81
CA SER A 259 -11.41 -4.41 -1.16
C SER A 259 -12.88 -4.64 -0.76
N LYS A 260 -13.70 -5.18 -1.67
CA LYS A 260 -15.10 -5.49 -1.36
C LYS A 260 -15.29 -6.59 -0.32
N MET A 261 -14.37 -7.55 -0.27
CA MET A 261 -14.39 -8.64 0.70
C MET A 261 -14.09 -8.13 2.12
N LEU A 262 -13.13 -7.20 2.26
CA LEU A 262 -12.75 -6.65 3.55
C LEU A 262 -13.68 -5.55 4.04
N PHE A 263 -14.14 -4.67 3.15
CA PHE A 263 -14.95 -3.51 3.50
C PHE A 263 -16.17 -3.43 2.59
N SER A 264 -17.32 -3.79 3.15
CA SER A 264 -18.62 -3.76 2.46
C SER A 264 -19.08 -2.35 2.09
N SER A 265 -18.50 -1.32 2.74
CA SER A 265 -18.77 0.10 2.52
C SER A 265 -18.07 0.70 1.29
N ILE A 266 -17.12 0.01 0.67
CA ILE A 266 -16.33 0.58 -0.43
C ILE A 266 -17.22 0.81 -1.66
N GLY A 267 -17.26 2.07 -2.09
CA GLY A 267 -18.03 2.50 -3.24
C GLY A 267 -17.48 1.86 -4.51
N ILE A 268 -18.34 1.21 -5.30
CA ILE A 268 -17.96 0.63 -6.60
C ILE A 268 -17.33 1.69 -7.52
N VAL A 269 -17.64 2.97 -7.30
CA VAL A 269 -17.15 4.14 -8.05
C VAL A 269 -15.64 4.16 -8.21
N PHE A 270 -14.88 3.72 -7.18
CA PHE A 270 -13.42 3.68 -7.27
C PHE A 270 -12.95 2.64 -8.30
N PHE A 271 -13.58 1.48 -8.40
CA PHE A 271 -13.15 0.40 -9.31
C PHE A 271 -14.09 0.17 -10.51
N ALA A 272 -14.98 1.11 -10.82
CA ALA A 272 -16.03 0.94 -11.83
C ALA A 272 -15.56 1.24 -13.26
N SER A 273 -15.27 0.20 -14.03
CA SER A 273 -15.14 0.23 -15.49
C SER A 273 -16.48 0.39 -16.26
N ASN A 274 -17.61 0.68 -15.59
CA ASN A 274 -18.96 0.60 -16.18
C ASN A 274 -19.66 1.96 -16.43
N TYR A 275 -19.01 3.08 -16.18
CA TYR A 275 -19.47 4.34 -16.76
C TYR A 275 -18.88 4.42 -18.17
N LYS A 276 -19.71 4.74 -19.18
CA LYS A 276 -19.25 5.20 -20.49
C LYS A 276 -18.05 6.13 -20.27
N TRP A 277 -16.95 5.89 -20.99
CA TRP A 277 -15.69 6.65 -21.01
C TRP A 277 -15.92 8.12 -21.42
N GLN A 278 -16.69 8.84 -20.62
CA GLN A 278 -17.21 10.17 -20.85
C GLN A 278 -17.30 10.83 -19.46
N GLY A 279 -16.15 11.14 -18.86
CA GLY A 279 -16.12 11.92 -17.63
C GLY A 279 -14.77 11.93 -16.91
N GLU A 280 -14.34 13.12 -16.48
CA GLU A 280 -13.10 13.40 -15.73
C GLU A 280 -12.90 12.55 -14.46
N ALA A 281 -13.94 11.87 -13.96
CA ALA A 281 -13.89 11.01 -12.78
C ALA A 281 -13.06 9.73 -12.97
N GLN A 282 -13.00 9.17 -14.19
CA GLN A 282 -12.31 7.89 -14.44
C GLN A 282 -10.78 8.04 -14.59
N ARG A 283 -10.28 9.17 -15.12
CA ARG A 283 -8.84 9.51 -15.11
C ARG A 283 -8.27 9.53 -13.68
N LYS A 284 -9.07 10.03 -12.73
CA LYS A 284 -8.66 10.29 -11.33
C LYS A 284 -8.33 9.03 -10.52
N VAL A 285 -8.99 7.90 -10.80
CA VAL A 285 -8.74 6.64 -10.10
C VAL A 285 -7.54 5.88 -10.66
N LEU A 286 -7.37 5.89 -11.99
CA LEU A 286 -6.23 5.24 -12.65
C LEU A 286 -4.89 5.80 -12.15
N CYS A 287 -4.84 7.11 -11.87
CA CYS A 287 -3.69 7.78 -11.26
C CYS A 287 -3.34 7.28 -9.85
N CYS A 288 -4.29 6.84 -9.02
CA CYS A 288 -3.93 6.24 -7.73
C CYS A 288 -3.22 4.89 -7.88
N LEU A 289 -3.53 4.16 -8.95
CA LEU A 289 -3.19 2.75 -9.13
C LEU A 289 -1.87 2.55 -9.88
N LEU A 290 -1.55 3.42 -10.84
CA LEU A 290 -0.54 3.10 -11.86
C LEU A 290 0.79 3.85 -11.76
N GLY A 291 1.07 4.58 -10.69
CA GLY A 291 2.19 5.55 -10.66
C GLY A 291 3.55 5.10 -11.18
N ARG A 292 4.03 3.90 -10.84
CA ARG A 292 5.27 3.34 -11.42
C ARG A 292 5.06 2.49 -12.67
N LEU A 293 3.84 2.00 -12.91
CA LEU A 293 3.55 1.06 -14.00
C LEU A 293 3.20 1.76 -15.31
N CYS A 294 2.70 3.01 -15.27
CA CYS A 294 2.36 3.78 -16.46
C CYS A 294 3.54 4.46 -17.15
N VAL A 295 4.75 4.45 -16.58
CA VAL A 295 5.90 5.16 -17.19
C VAL A 295 6.35 4.49 -18.51
N GLU A 296 5.90 3.26 -18.81
CA GLU A 296 6.29 2.50 -20.02
C GLU A 296 5.13 2.01 -20.90
N LEU A 297 3.88 2.15 -20.46
CA LEU A 297 2.73 1.84 -21.30
C LEU A 297 2.15 3.16 -21.78
N GLU A 298 2.33 3.48 -23.07
CA GLU A 298 1.60 4.56 -23.72
C GLU A 298 0.11 4.38 -23.39
N LEU A 299 -0.49 5.39 -22.76
CA LEU A 299 -1.88 5.36 -22.30
C LEU A 299 -2.87 5.01 -23.45
N GLU A 300 -2.48 5.28 -24.70
CA GLU A 300 -3.22 4.93 -25.91
C GLU A 300 -3.41 3.41 -26.06
N ASP A 301 -2.40 2.58 -25.76
CA ASP A 301 -2.51 1.12 -25.88
C ASP A 301 -3.46 0.51 -24.85
N LEU A 302 -3.59 1.12 -23.66
CA LEU A 302 -4.50 0.66 -22.63
C LEU A 302 -5.95 1.10 -22.90
N GLU A 303 -6.13 2.31 -23.47
CA GLU A 303 -7.45 2.81 -23.92
C GLU A 303 -7.99 1.97 -25.08
N ASP A 304 -7.16 1.69 -26.10
CA ASP A 304 -7.56 0.87 -27.25
C ASP A 304 -7.81 -0.58 -26.86
N PHE A 305 -7.02 -1.17 -25.95
CA PHE A 305 -7.23 -2.56 -25.53
C PHE A 305 -8.46 -2.76 -24.63
N ILE A 306 -8.81 -1.77 -23.81
CA ILE A 306 -10.03 -1.83 -22.98
C ILE A 306 -11.28 -1.50 -23.82
N CYS A 307 -11.19 -0.57 -24.77
CA CYS A 307 -12.28 -0.25 -25.71
C CYS A 307 -12.52 -1.38 -26.73
N ALA A 308 -11.48 -2.02 -27.25
CA ALA A 308 -11.60 -3.10 -28.24
C ALA A 308 -12.44 -4.29 -27.74
N ARG A 309 -12.47 -4.54 -26.42
CA ARG A 309 -13.31 -5.61 -25.86
C ARG A 309 -14.80 -5.25 -25.76
N HIS A 310 -15.15 -3.97 -25.85
CA HIS A 310 -16.55 -3.53 -25.86
C HIS A 310 -17.22 -3.72 -27.22
N GLU A 311 -16.44 -3.82 -28.31
CA GLU A 311 -16.95 -4.18 -29.64
C GLU A 311 -17.01 -5.70 -29.86
N VAL A 312 -16.10 -6.47 -29.25
CA VAL A 312 -16.06 -7.94 -29.42
C VAL A 312 -17.02 -8.68 -28.47
N MET A 313 -17.59 -8.01 -27.46
CA MET A 313 -18.61 -8.59 -26.56
C MET A 313 -19.91 -7.78 -26.50
N LYS A 314 -20.44 -7.35 -27.65
CA LYS A 314 -21.89 -7.16 -27.80
C LYS A 314 -22.50 -8.47 -28.35
N PRO A 315 -23.64 -8.93 -27.82
CA PRO A 315 -24.35 -10.07 -28.40
C PRO A 315 -24.80 -9.78 -29.83
#